data_AF-A0A1J4ZSL6-F1
#
_entry.id   AF-A0A1J4ZSL6-F1
#
_cell.length_a   1.000
_cell.length_b   1.000
_cell.length_c   1.000
_cell.angle_alpha   90.00
_cell.angle_beta   90.00
_cell.angle_gamma   90.00
#
_symmetry.space_group_name_H-M   'P 1'
#
loop_
_entity.id
_entity.type
_entity.pdbx_description
1 polymer ?
#
loop_
_entity_poly.entity_id
_entity_poly.type
_entity_poly.pdbx_seq_one_letter_code
_entity_poly.pdbx_strand_id
1 'polypeptide(L)'
;MGFDHDGRLPAAHAEARAIYELLLASAPQTGLTPNLLLAGDATEARLRELAPAAGLLHLATHGVFRQDNPLFSALRLADGWLTLADVERMDLRGAWSR
;
A
#
# COMPACT_ATOMS: atom_id res chain seq x y z
N MET A 1 1.49 0.04 3.90
CA MET A 1 0.18 0.64 4.19
C MET A 1 -0.70 -0.41 4.84
N GLY A 2 -1.39 -0.08 5.94
CA GLY A 2 -2.27 -1.01 6.66
C GLY A 2 -3.65 -0.41 6.91
N PHE A 3 -4.72 -0.99 6.36
CA PHE A 3 -6.09 -0.54 6.64
C PHE A 3 -7.00 -1.70 7.09
N ASP A 4 -7.73 -1.47 8.17
CA ASP A 4 -8.70 -2.39 8.74
C ASP A 4 -10.04 -1.67 8.92
N HIS A 5 -11.08 -2.17 8.26
CA HIS A 5 -12.45 -1.70 8.46
C HIS A 5 -13.11 -2.63 9.48
N ASP A 6 -13.72 -2.05 10.52
CA ASP A 6 -14.44 -2.76 11.58
C ASP A 6 -13.61 -3.70 12.49
N GLY A 7 -12.27 -3.56 12.51
CA GLY A 7 -11.41 -4.30 13.45
C GLY A 7 -11.23 -5.79 13.12
N ARG A 8 -11.40 -6.16 11.84
CA ARG A 8 -11.40 -7.56 11.37
C ARG A 8 -10.04 -8.05 10.86
N LEU A 9 -9.06 -7.18 10.68
CA LEU A 9 -7.66 -7.53 10.34
C LEU A 9 -6.65 -6.74 11.19
N PRO A 10 -6.58 -6.96 12.51
CA PRO A 10 -5.51 -6.38 13.34
C PRO A 10 -4.11 -6.79 12.86
N ALA A 11 -4.01 -7.94 12.19
CA ALA A 11 -2.79 -8.42 11.56
C ALA A 11 -2.29 -7.50 10.43
N ALA A 12 -3.17 -6.79 9.72
CA ALA A 12 -2.78 -5.92 8.61
C ALA A 12 -1.97 -4.70 9.09
N HIS A 13 -2.36 -4.12 10.23
CA HIS A 13 -1.55 -3.06 10.87
C HIS A 13 -0.24 -3.59 11.42
N ALA A 14 -0.26 -4.77 12.04
CA ALA A 14 0.94 -5.39 12.60
C ALA A 14 1.95 -5.76 11.52
N GLU A 15 1.50 -6.33 10.40
CA GLU A 15 2.32 -6.67 9.25
C GLU A 15 2.93 -5.42 8.61
N ALA A 16 2.11 -4.41 8.30
CA ALA A 16 2.60 -3.17 7.70
C ALA A 16 3.66 -2.48 8.58
N ARG A 17 3.50 -2.56 9.91
CA ARG A 17 4.48 -2.05 10.87
C ARG A 17 5.76 -2.88 10.89
N ALA A 18 5.66 -4.20 10.91
CA ALA A 18 6.82 -5.08 10.91
C ALA A 18 7.68 -4.89 9.64
N ILE A 19 7.04 -4.78 8.47
CA ILE A 19 7.76 -4.49 7.21
C ILE A 19 8.43 -3.11 7.26
N TYR A 20 7.73 -2.09 7.77
CA TYR A 20 8.31 -0.76 7.93
C TYR A 20 9.54 -0.79 8.85
N GLU A 21 9.47 -1.47 9.99
CA GLU A 21 10.58 -1.58 10.93
C GLU A 21 11.80 -2.28 10.32
N LEU A 22 11.58 -3.35 9.54
CA LEU A 22 12.64 -4.04 8.80
C LEU A 22 13.30 -3.12 7.76
N LEU A 23 12.50 -2.40 6.97
CA LEU A 23 13.02 -1.47 5.97
C LEU A 23 13.78 -0.31 6.62
N LEU A 24 13.25 0.23 7.72
CA LEU A 24 13.89 1.31 8.46
C LEU A 24 15.23 0.86 9.08
N ALA A 25 15.29 -0.35 9.64
CA ALA A 25 16.54 -0.91 10.16
C ALA A 25 17.59 -1.10 9.07
N SER A 26 17.17 -1.41 7.83
CA SER A 26 18.04 -1.55 6.67
C SER A 26 18.41 -0.23 5.97
N ALA A 27 17.80 0.89 6.37
CA ALA A 27 17.95 2.19 5.72
C ALA A 27 19.40 2.68 5.63
N PRO A 28 20.28 2.49 6.65
CA PRO A 28 21.67 2.98 6.56
C PRO A 28 22.50 2.24 5.49
N GLN A 29 22.09 1.03 5.09
CA GLN A 29 22.79 0.23 4.07
C GLN A 29 22.19 0.39 2.67
N THR A 30 20.89 0.67 2.60
CA THR A 30 20.14 0.74 1.34
C THR A 30 19.93 2.19 0.85
N GLY A 31 20.07 3.18 1.74
CA GLY A 31 19.72 4.57 1.45
C GLY A 31 18.21 4.81 1.32
N LEU A 32 17.37 3.82 1.62
CA LEU A 32 15.92 3.92 1.50
C LEU A 32 15.32 4.69 2.68
N THR A 33 14.35 5.55 2.40
CA THR A 33 13.53 6.25 3.40
C THR A 33 12.10 5.72 3.36
N PRO A 34 11.74 4.71 4.17
CA PRO A 34 10.41 4.13 4.12
C PRO A 34 9.36 5.09 4.69
N ASN A 35 8.14 5.02 4.15
CA ASN A 35 6.97 5.73 4.67
C ASN A 35 5.95 4.71 5.19
N LEU A 36 5.29 5.01 6.31
CA LEU A 36 4.26 4.17 6.91
C LEU A 36 2.91 4.92 6.96
N LEU A 37 1.92 4.37 6.27
CA LEU A 37 0.53 4.84 6.31
C LEU A 37 -0.34 3.76 6.97
N LEU A 38 -1.11 4.13 8.00
CA LEU A 38 -1.96 3.22 8.76
C LEU A 38 -3.34 3.81 8.99
N ALA A 39 -4.35 2.94 9.08
CA ALA A 39 -5.72 3.31 9.43
C ALA A 39 -6.22 4.51 8.61
N GLY A 40 -6.63 5.61 9.25
CA GLY A 40 -7.16 6.80 8.58
C GLY A 40 -6.21 7.46 7.57
N ASP A 41 -4.89 7.26 7.69
CA ASP A 41 -3.90 7.84 6.78
C ASP A 41 -3.69 7.00 5.51
N ALA A 42 -4.28 5.80 5.46
CA ALA A 42 -4.19 4.88 4.32
C ALA A 42 -5.18 5.25 3.20
N THR A 43 -5.16 6.52 2.76
CA THR A 43 -6.07 7.06 1.74
C THR A 43 -5.50 6.95 0.33
N GLU A 44 -6.38 7.03 -0.68
CA GLU A 44 -5.96 7.05 -2.08
C GLU A 44 -5.07 8.25 -2.40
N ALA A 45 -5.40 9.42 -1.86
CA ALA A 45 -4.63 10.65 -2.09
C ALA A 45 -3.18 10.51 -1.60
N ARG A 46 -2.98 10.01 -0.38
CA ARG A 46 -1.63 9.79 0.19
C ARG A 46 -0.87 8.71 -0.59
N LEU A 47 -1.56 7.70 -1.07
CA LEU A 47 -0.96 6.67 -1.90
C LEU A 47 -0.44 7.26 -3.22
N ARG A 48 -1.26 8.05 -3.93
CA ARG A 48 -0.89 8.68 -5.20
C ARG A 48 0.24 9.71 -5.05
N GLU A 49 0.32 10.36 -3.90
CA GLU A 49 1.39 11.31 -3.59
C GLU A 49 2.74 10.61 -3.40
N LEU A 50 2.77 9.47 -2.68
CA LEU A 50 4.02 8.79 -2.31
C LEU A 50 4.49 7.78 -3.36
N ALA A 51 3.57 7.14 -4.08
CA ALA A 51 3.89 6.06 -5.02
C ALA A 51 4.91 6.44 -6.11
N PRO A 52 4.92 7.66 -6.70
CA PRO A 52 5.88 8.02 -7.74
C PRO A 52 7.34 7.93 -7.29
N ALA A 53 7.61 8.20 -6.01
CA ALA A 53 8.95 8.15 -5.42
C ALA A 53 9.26 6.82 -4.72
N ALA A 54 8.27 5.94 -4.57
CA ALA A 54 8.43 4.69 -3.83
C ALA A 54 9.07 3.61 -4.69
N GLY A 55 10.31 3.23 -4.37
CA GLY A 55 11.00 2.05 -4.95
C GLY A 55 10.33 0.71 -4.65
N LEU A 56 9.53 0.68 -3.59
CA LEU A 56 8.79 -0.49 -3.13
C LEU A 56 7.50 -0.02 -2.47
N LEU A 57 6.37 -0.62 -2.87
CA LEU A 57 5.07 -0.36 -2.27
C LEU A 57 4.50 -1.64 -1.65
N HIS A 58 4.32 -1.64 -0.33
CA HIS A 58 3.69 -2.75 0.41
C HIS A 58 2.29 -2.35 0.91
N LEU A 59 1.28 -3.12 0.52
CA LEU A 59 -0.13 -2.91 0.87
C LEU A 59 -0.64 -4.14 1.65
N ALA A 60 -0.90 -3.98 2.95
CA ALA A 60 -1.54 -4.96 3.80
C ALA A 60 -2.98 -4.47 4.08
N THR A 61 -3.93 -4.86 3.23
CA THR A 61 -5.33 -4.45 3.38
C THR A 61 -6.27 -5.54 2.87
N HIS A 62 -7.57 -5.37 3.13
CA HIS A 62 -8.60 -6.25 2.59
C HIS A 62 -8.68 -6.12 1.06
N GLY A 63 -8.56 -7.24 0.36
CA GLY A 63 -8.77 -7.32 -1.07
C GLY A 63 -10.04 -8.09 -1.42
N VAL A 64 -10.67 -7.73 -2.53
CA VAL A 64 -11.70 -8.54 -3.19
C VAL A 64 -11.18 -8.89 -4.58
N PHE A 65 -11.07 -10.18 -4.86
CA PHE A 65 -10.62 -10.69 -6.13
C PHE A 65 -11.80 -11.10 -7.01
N ARG A 66 -11.78 -10.66 -8.26
CA ARG A 66 -12.81 -10.94 -9.27
C ARG A 66 -12.21 -11.68 -10.45
N GLN A 67 -12.47 -12.99 -10.52
CA GLN A 67 -11.97 -13.84 -11.61
C GLN A 67 -12.62 -13.53 -12.96
N ASP A 68 -13.90 -13.15 -12.95
CA ASP A 68 -14.70 -12.81 -14.12
C ASP A 68 -14.27 -11.50 -14.78
N ASN A 69 -13.78 -10.56 -13.96
CA ASN A 69 -13.29 -9.27 -14.42
C ASN A 69 -12.13 -8.77 -13.53
N PRO A 70 -10.89 -9.19 -13.81
CA PRO A 70 -9.75 -8.92 -12.95
C PRO A 70 -9.52 -7.43 -12.68
N LEU A 71 -9.76 -6.54 -13.65
CA LEU A 71 -9.59 -5.09 -13.50
C LEU A 71 -10.53 -4.46 -12.45
N PHE A 72 -11.64 -5.13 -12.12
CA PHE A 72 -12.55 -4.74 -11.05
C PHE A 72 -12.24 -5.40 -9.70
N SER A 73 -11.15 -6.16 -9.59
CA SER A 73 -10.59 -6.53 -8.28
C SER A 73 -10.14 -5.25 -7.57
N ALA A 74 -10.27 -5.22 -6.25
CA ALA A 74 -10.07 -3.99 -5.49
C ALA A 74 -9.44 -4.23 -4.12
N LEU A 75 -8.70 -3.23 -3.66
CA LEU A 75 -8.13 -3.13 -2.32
C LEU A 75 -8.89 -2.08 -1.53
N ARG A 76 -9.19 -2.36 -0.26
CA ARG A 76 -9.85 -1.41 0.63
C ARG A 76 -8.83 -0.38 1.12
N LEU A 77 -9.16 0.89 0.98
CA LEU A 77 -8.43 2.02 1.56
C LEU A 77 -9.30 2.69 2.64
N ALA A 78 -8.73 3.67 3.34
CA ALA A 78 -9.42 4.38 4.41
C ALA A 78 -10.65 5.17 3.93
N ASP A 79 -10.62 5.61 2.68
CA ASP A 79 -11.60 6.47 2.04
C ASP A 79 -12.38 5.79 0.92
N GLY A 80 -12.09 4.53 0.59
CA GLY A 80 -12.77 3.87 -0.52
C GLY A 80 -12.18 2.53 -0.94
N TRP A 81 -12.49 2.13 -2.17
CA TRP A 81 -11.92 0.96 -2.82
C TRP A 81 -11.02 1.42 -3.97
N LEU A 82 -9.77 0.97 -3.97
CA LEU A 82 -8.83 1.16 -5.06
C LEU A 82 -8.91 -0.04 -5.99
N THR A 83 -9.41 0.13 -7.22
CA THR A 83 -9.49 -0.98 -8.18
C THR A 83 -8.15 -1.21 -8.88
N LEU A 84 -7.94 -2.39 -9.45
CA LEU A 84 -6.76 -2.64 -10.30
C LEU A 84 -6.74 -1.70 -11.52
N ALA A 85 -7.90 -1.34 -12.08
CA ALA A 85 -7.97 -0.32 -13.12
C ALA A 85 -7.47 1.06 -12.66
N ASP A 86 -7.63 1.39 -11.37
CA ASP A 86 -7.10 2.64 -10.81
C ASP A 86 -5.59 2.57 -10.58
N VAL A 87 -5.08 1.40 -10.17
CA VAL A 87 -3.64 1.12 -10.01
C VAL A 87 -2.91 1.22 -11.35
N GLU A 88 -3.48 0.70 -12.43
CA GLU A 88 -2.93 0.83 -13.79
C GLU A 88 -2.76 2.29 -14.24
N ARG A 89 -3.54 3.21 -13.66
CA ARG A 89 -3.44 4.66 -13.93
C ARG A 89 -2.54 5.40 -12.95
N MET A 90 -1.97 4.71 -11.96
CA MET A 90 -1.06 5.34 -11.02
C MET A 90 0.33 5.48 -11.63
N ASP A 91 1.01 6.56 -11.25
CA ASP A 91 2.42 6.70 -11.51
C ASP A 91 3.22 5.86 -10.51
N LEU A 92 3.65 4.68 -10.95
CA LEU A 92 4.45 3.75 -10.17
C LEU A 92 5.92 3.73 -10.62
N ARG A 93 6.41 4.75 -11.33
CA ARG A 93 7.75 4.73 -11.95
C ARG A 93 8.88 4.52 -10.95
N GLY A 94 8.73 5.01 -9.72
CA GLY A 94 9.67 4.72 -8.64
C GLY A 94 9.80 3.23 -8.33
N ALA A 95 8.70 2.47 -8.38
CA ALA A 95 8.65 1.05 -8.02
C ALA A 95 9.23 0.11 -9.09
N TRP A 96 9.55 0.64 -10.27
CA TRP A 96 10.01 -0.13 -11.43
C TRP A 96 11.28 0.44 -12.07
N SER A 97 12.02 1.33 -11.39
CA SER A 97 13.32 1.79 -11.90
C SER A 97 14.40 0.74 -11.62
N ARG A 98 14.91 0.13 -12.71
CA ARG A 98 16.11 -0.72 -12.72
C ARG A 98 17.38 0.06 -12.40
#